data_AF-A0A534SZP9-F1
#
_entry.id   AF-A0A534SZP9-F1
#
_cell.length_a   1.000
_cell.length_b   1.000
_cell.length_c   1.000
_cell.angle_alpha   90.00
_cell.angle_beta   90.00
_cell.angle_gamma   90.00
#
_symmetry.space_group_name_H-M   'P 1'
#
loop_
_entity.id
_entity.type
_entity.pdbx_description
1 polymer ?
#
loop_
_entity_poly.entity_id
_entity_poly.type
_entity_poly.pdbx_seq_one_letter_code
_entity_poly.pdbx_strand_id
1 'polypeptide(L)' 'MDKVVNLCKRRGFVFPGSEIYGGLGSSLDYGPLGVELKRNVKEAWWRAVVTGRDDVVGIDAAII' A
#
# COMPACT_ATOMS: atom_id res chain seq x y z
N MET A 1 10.61 14.49 7.46
CA MET A 1 9.78 13.28 7.25
C MET A 1 8.46 13.38 8.01
N ASP A 2 8.48 13.89 9.25
CA ASP A 2 7.34 13.88 10.18
C ASP A 2 6.07 14.57 9.68
N LYS A 3 6.20 15.62 8.86
CA LYS A 3 5.04 16.30 8.25
C LYS A 3 4.15 15.34 7.44
N VAL A 4 4.77 14.46 6.66
CA VAL A 4 4.06 13.49 5.81
C VAL A 4 3.46 12.39 6.66
N VAL A 5 4.23 11.86 7.63
CA VAL A 5 3.76 10.82 8.56
C VAL A 5 2.53 11.31 9.34
N ASN A 6 2.59 12.54 9.87
CA ASN A 6 1.48 13.14 10.59
C ASN A 6 0.25 13.37 9.70
N LEU A 7 0.44 13.74 8.44
CA LEU A 7 -0.65 13.85 7.48
C LEU A 7 -1.30 12.48 7.22
N CYS A 8 -0.49 11.45 6.97
CA CYS A 8 -0.96 10.09 6.71
C CYS A 8 -1.81 9.56 7.86
N LYS A 9 -1.34 9.72 9.09
CA LYS A 9 -2.08 9.29 10.29
C LYS A 9 -3.38 10.07 10.47
N ARG A 10 -3.33 11.41 10.35
CA ARG A 10 -4.50 12.28 10.55
C ARG A 10 -5.59 12.09 9.49
N ARG A 11 -5.22 11.75 8.26
CA ARG A 11 -6.15 11.60 7.12
C ARG A 11 -6.54 10.14 6.86
N GLY A 12 -6.04 9.18 7.63
CA GLY A 12 -6.40 7.77 7.46
C GLY A 12 -5.77 7.13 6.23
N PHE A 13 -4.52 7.46 5.92
CA PHE A 13 -3.72 6.76 4.90
C PHE A 13 -2.98 5.56 5.48
N VAL A 14 -2.12 5.78 6.49
CA VAL A 14 -1.25 4.74 7.05
C VAL A 14 -1.19 4.87 8.56
N PHE A 15 -1.27 3.74 9.25
CA PHE A 15 -1.14 3.62 10.69
C PHE A 15 0.01 2.66 11.05
N PRO A 16 0.74 2.91 12.16
CA PRO A 16 1.65 1.91 12.71
C PRO A 16 0.87 0.65 13.09
N GLY A 17 1.38 -0.51 12.70
CA GLY A 17 0.75 -1.76 13.11
C GLY A 17 0.80 -1.94 14.62
N SER A 18 -0.25 -2.54 15.18
CA SER A 18 -0.37 -2.80 16.62
C SER A 18 -0.19 -1.54 17.49
N GLU A 19 -0.61 -0.36 17.01
CA GLU A 19 -0.41 0.91 17.72
C GLU A 19 -0.95 0.89 19.17
N ILE A 20 -2.12 0.28 19.40
CA ILE A 20 -2.74 0.16 20.73
C ILE A 20 -1.96 -0.77 21.68
N TYR A 21 -1.05 -1.58 21.16
CA TYR A 21 -0.22 -2.53 21.92
C TYR A 21 1.24 -2.06 22.04
N GLY A 22 1.51 -0.77 21.78
CA GLY A 22 2.87 -0.21 21.86
C GLY A 22 3.63 -0.22 20.52
N GLY A 23 2.96 -0.60 19.43
CA GLY A 23 3.53 -0.62 18.09
C GLY A 23 4.33 -1.89 17.81
N LEU A 24 4.05 -2.53 16.67
CA LEU A 24 4.87 -3.58 16.12
C LEU A 24 5.84 -2.94 15.12
N GLY A 25 7.12 -2.94 15.45
CA GLY A 25 8.15 -2.49 14.51
C GLY A 25 8.03 -3.26 13.20
N SER A 26 8.12 -2.57 12.07
CA SER A 26 8.04 -3.10 10.69
C SER A 26 6.67 -3.50 10.14
N SER A 27 5.56 -3.29 10.86
CA SER A 27 4.21 -3.46 10.29
C SER A 27 3.46 -2.14 10.14
N LEU A 28 2.64 -2.05 9.09
CA LEU A 28 1.86 -0.86 8.73
C LEU A 28 0.48 -1.28 8.25
N ASP A 29 -0.54 -0.62 8.77
CA ASP A 29 -1.93 -0.82 8.38
C ASP A 29 -2.39 0.33 7.47
N TYR A 30 -3.03 -0.02 6.36
CA TYR A 30 -3.59 0.97 5.42
C TYR A 30 -5.01 1.35 5.87
N GLY A 31 -5.23 2.65 6.09
CA GLY A 31 -6.55 3.20 6.40
C GLY A 31 -7.45 3.35 5.17
N PRO A 32 -8.67 3.90 5.31
CA PRO A 32 -9.64 4.00 4.22
C PRO A 32 -9.10 4.68 2.96
N LEU A 33 -8.42 5.82 3.10
CA LEU A 33 -7.82 6.52 1.95
C LEU A 33 -6.54 5.83 1.47
N GLY A 34 -5.82 5.15 2.36
CA GLY A 34 -4.60 4.43 2.05
C GLY A 34 -4.83 3.20 1.19
N VAL A 35 -5.88 2.43 1.48
CA VAL A 35 -6.28 1.25 0.69
C VAL A 35 -6.64 1.67 -0.74
N GLU A 36 -7.42 2.73 -0.87
CA GLU A 36 -7.81 3.28 -2.19
C GLU A 36 -6.58 3.74 -2.98
N LEU A 37 -5.69 4.51 -2.35
CA LEU A 37 -4.45 4.94 -2.99
C LEU A 37 -3.58 3.75 -3.40
N LYS A 38 -3.37 2.78 -2.50
CA LYS A 38 -2.58 1.57 -2.78
C LYS A 38 -3.16 0.80 -3.96
N ARG A 39 -4.48 0.60 -4.00
CA ARG A 39 -5.17 -0.08 -5.11
C ARG A 39 -4.94 0.67 -6.41
N ASN A 40 -5.20 1.98 -6.44
CA ASN A 40 -5.07 2.79 -7.65
C ASN A 40 -3.64 2.76 -8.22
N VAL A 41 -2.62 2.80 -7.37
CA VAL A 41 -1.22 2.67 -7.79
C VAL A 41 -0.93 1.28 -8.36
N LYS A 42 -1.39 0.21 -7.70
CA LYS A 42 -1.22 -1.17 -8.21
C LYS A 42 -1.88 -1.36 -9.58
N GLU A 43 -3.11 -0.89 -9.75
CA GLU A 43 -3.85 -0.98 -11.02
C GLU A 43 -3.19 -0.18 -12.14
N ALA A 44 -2.74 1.05 -11.84
CA ALA A 44 -2.04 1.88 -12.81
C ALA A 44 -0.76 1.22 -13.30
N TRP A 45 0.00 0.62 -12.38
CA TRP A 45 1.22 -0.12 -12.71
C TRP A 45 0.92 -1.38 -13.53
N TRP A 46 -0.05 -2.19 -13.10
CA TRP A 46 -0.45 -3.42 -13.81
C TRP A 46 -0.87 -3.10 -15.24
N ARG A 47 -1.66 -2.04 -15.42
CA ARG A 47 -2.09 -1.60 -16.74
C ARG A 47 -0.92 -1.16 -17.63
N ALA A 48 0.01 -0.39 -17.06
CA ALA A 48 1.13 0.16 -17.82
C ALA A 48 2.19 -0.89 -18.20
N VAL A 49 2.43 -1.86 -17.32
CA VAL A 49 3.56 -2.79 -17.45
C VAL A 49 3.11 -4.16 -17.95
N VAL A 50 1.98 -4.68 -17.48
CA VAL A 50 1.54 -6.03 -17.83
C VAL A 50 0.59 -5.97 -19.03
N THR A 51 -0.55 -5.29 -18.91
CA THR A 51 -1.54 -5.31 -20.01
C THR A 51 -1.16 -4.39 -21.18
N GLY A 52 -0.29 -3.41 -20.94
CA GLY A 52 0.12 -2.42 -21.94
C GLY A 52 1.32 -2.85 -22.79
N ARG A 53 1.89 -4.04 -22.54
CA ARG A 53 3.07 -4.54 -23.23
C ARG A 53 2.84 -5.98 -23.67
N ASP A 54 3.28 -6.29 -24.88
CA ASP A 54 3.12 -7.63 -25.46
C ASP A 54 4.18 -8.65 -24.95
N ASP A 55 5.18 -8.17 -24.22
CA ASP A 55 6.34 -8.95 -23.76
C ASP A 55 6.31 -9.30 -22.26
N VAL A 56 5.21 -9.01 -21.56
CA VAL A 56 5.08 -9.23 -20.11
C VAL A 56 3.83 -10.06 -19.79
N VAL A 57 3.97 -11.07 -18.94
CA VAL A 57 2.87 -11.94 -18.49
C VAL A 57 2.65 -11.78 -16.98
N GLY A 58 1.39 -11.66 -16.58
CA GLY A 58 1.00 -11.58 -15.17
C GLY A 58 1.01 -12.95 -14.49
N ILE A 59 1.54 -13.00 -13.27
CA ILE A 59 1.57 -14.21 -12.42
C ILE A 59 1.10 -13.83 -11.01
N ASP A 60 0.31 -14.70 -10.39
CA ASP A 60 -0.01 -14.65 -8.96
C ASP A 60 0.42 -15.98 -8.31
N ALA A 61 1.21 -15.91 -7.25
CA ALA A 61 1.87 -17.06 -6.62
C ALA A 61 1.57 -17.10 -5.12
N ALA A 62 1.58 -18.31 -4.56
CA ALA A 62 1.37 -18.51 -3.13
C ALA A 62 2.49 -17.86 -2.30
N ILE A 63 2.15 -17.43 -1.08
CA ILE A 63 3.11 -16.82 -0.14
C ILE A 63 4.01 -17.90 0.49
N ILE A 64 3.47 -19.09 0.75
CA ILE A 64 4.17 -20.31 1.22
C ILE A 64 3.51 -21.52 0.58
#